data_AF-A0A3Q7GDQ7-F1
#
_entry.id   AF-A0A3Q7GDQ7-F1
#
_cell.length_a   1.000
_cell.length_b   1.000
_cell.length_c   1.000
_cell.angle_alpha   90.00
_cell.angle_beta   90.00
_cell.angle_gamma   90.00
#
_symmetry.space_group_name_H-M   'P 1'
#
loop_
_entity.id
_entity.type
_entity.pdbx_description
1 polymer ?
#
loop_
_entity_poly.entity_id
_entity_poly.type
_entity_poly.pdbx_seq_one_letter_code
_entity_poly.pdbx_strand_id
1 'polypeptide(L)'
;MTEMPTLYNIRRHKPYQNHLVAEFLNNVEVKKALGVNETIVFEVCSKVVREALHEDLMKSVKYMVLFLVKNTKVLLYEGQLDLRVGLVSTEAWVKRMKWEEIDKFLEADRKVWRVNDELAGYVQKWRNLSHVVVLDD
;
A
#
# COMPACT_ATOMS: atom_id res chain seq x y z
N MET A 1 -26.09 -7.75 -1.80
CA MET A 1 -25.16 -6.68 -1.39
C MET A 1 -24.88 -6.93 0.08
N THR A 2 -23.64 -7.22 0.47
CA THR A 2 -23.30 -7.19 1.90
C THR A 2 -23.24 -5.73 2.30
N GLU A 3 -23.98 -5.31 3.32
CA GLU A 3 -23.91 -3.94 3.85
C GLU A 3 -22.54 -3.62 4.49
N MET A 4 -21.64 -4.60 4.56
CA MET A 4 -20.32 -4.44 5.14
C MET A 4 -19.32 -3.74 4.20
N PRO A 5 -18.48 -2.84 4.75
CA PRO A 5 -17.35 -2.28 4.02
C PRO A 5 -16.37 -3.32 3.51
N THR A 6 -15.64 -2.97 2.44
CA THR A 6 -14.50 -3.76 1.97
C THR A 6 -13.26 -3.53 2.86
N LEU A 7 -12.37 -4.52 2.91
CA LEU A 7 -11.09 -4.38 3.62
C LEU A 7 -10.14 -3.33 3.02
N TYR A 8 -10.33 -2.96 1.75
CA TYR A 8 -9.42 -2.04 1.06
C TYR A 8 -9.91 -0.59 1.08
N ASN A 9 -11.19 -0.35 1.37
CA ASN A 9 -11.77 0.98 1.49
C ASN A 9 -13.04 0.89 2.36
N ILE A 10 -13.01 1.58 3.52
CA ILE A 10 -14.11 1.57 4.49
C ILE A 10 -15.39 2.25 4.01
N ARG A 11 -15.33 3.12 2.99
CA ARG A 11 -16.50 3.76 2.38
C ARG A 11 -17.12 2.92 1.27
N ARG A 12 -16.43 1.85 0.84
CA ARG A 12 -16.85 1.02 -0.29
C ARG A 12 -17.56 -0.23 0.22
N HIS A 13 -18.78 -0.46 -0.26
CA HIS A 13 -19.61 -1.64 0.09
C HIS A 13 -19.73 -2.67 -1.05
N LYS A 14 -18.96 -2.47 -2.12
CA LYS A 14 -18.90 -3.39 -3.27
C LYS A 14 -17.43 -3.77 -3.53
N PRO A 15 -17.11 -5.05 -3.79
CA PRO A 15 -15.75 -5.43 -4.15
C PRO A 15 -15.21 -4.66 -5.37
N TYR A 16 -13.88 -4.60 -5.49
CA TYR A 16 -13.24 -4.14 -6.72
C TYR A 16 -13.42 -5.18 -7.82
N GLN A 17 -13.65 -4.73 -9.05
CA GLN A 17 -13.94 -5.59 -10.20
C GLN A 17 -12.66 -6.13 -10.85
N ASN A 18 -11.76 -6.69 -10.05
CA ASN A 18 -10.46 -7.21 -10.52
C ASN A 18 -10.60 -8.37 -11.51
N HIS A 19 -11.77 -9.03 -11.55
CA HIS A 19 -12.08 -10.07 -12.53
C HIS A 19 -12.06 -9.55 -13.97
N LEU A 20 -12.39 -8.28 -14.21
CA LEU A 20 -12.35 -7.67 -15.54
C LEU A 20 -10.92 -7.62 -16.08
N VAL A 21 -9.93 -7.35 -15.21
CA VAL A 21 -8.51 -7.42 -15.57
C VAL A 21 -8.11 -8.85 -15.92
N ALA A 22 -8.58 -9.83 -15.14
CA ALA A 22 -8.29 -11.23 -15.42
C ALA A 22 -8.91 -11.71 -16.74
N GLU A 23 -10.13 -11.29 -17.06
CA GLU A 23 -10.79 -11.58 -18.33
C GLU A 23 -10.01 -10.97 -19.50
N PHE A 24 -9.67 -9.68 -19.40
CA PHE A 24 -8.89 -8.98 -20.42
C PHE A 24 -7.53 -9.65 -20.66
N LEU A 25 -6.77 -9.94 -19.60
CA LEU A 25 -5.45 -10.57 -19.72
C LEU A 25 -5.52 -12.05 -20.14
N ASN A 26 -6.69 -12.69 -20.03
CA ASN A 26 -6.89 -14.04 -20.54
C ASN A 26 -7.38 -14.10 -22.00
N ASN A 27 -7.73 -12.96 -22.61
CA ASN A 27 -8.09 -12.88 -24.02
C ASN A 27 -6.89 -13.28 -24.90
N VAL A 28 -7.14 -14.13 -25.90
CA VAL A 28 -6.12 -14.69 -26.78
C VAL A 28 -5.37 -13.61 -27.57
N GLU A 29 -6.09 -12.61 -28.10
CA GLU A 29 -5.47 -11.53 -28.88
C GLU A 29 -4.61 -10.63 -27.98
N VAL A 30 -5.05 -10.38 -26.74
CA VAL A 30 -4.24 -9.67 -25.73
C VAL A 30 -2.98 -10.47 -25.39
N LYS A 31 -3.10 -11.79 -25.21
CA LYS A 31 -1.94 -12.66 -24.94
C LYS A 31 -0.93 -12.66 -26.09
N LYS A 32 -1.41 -12.77 -27.34
CA LYS A 32 -0.57 -12.65 -28.53
C LYS A 32 0.13 -11.30 -28.60
N ALA A 33 -0.61 -10.21 -28.36
CA ALA A 33 -0.05 -8.85 -28.38
C ALA A 33 1.02 -8.64 -27.30
N LEU A 34 0.86 -9.26 -26.12
CA LEU A 34 1.86 -9.25 -25.05
C LEU A 34 3.02 -10.24 -25.26
N GLY A 35 2.96 -11.09 -26.29
CA GLY A 35 3.98 -12.11 -26.56
C GLY A 35 4.04 -13.25 -25.53
N VAL A 36 2.93 -13.51 -24.82
CA VAL A 36 2.86 -14.60 -23.82
C VAL A 36 2.24 -15.85 -24.43
N ASN A 37 2.61 -17.02 -23.90
CA ASN A 37 2.05 -18.29 -24.35
C ASN A 37 0.54 -18.35 -24.04
N GLU A 38 -0.27 -18.66 -25.06
CA GLU A 38 -1.73 -18.72 -24.98
C GLU A 38 -2.24 -19.71 -23.92
N THR A 39 -1.45 -20.76 -23.63
CA THR A 39 -1.80 -21.80 -22.65
C THR A 39 -1.70 -21.34 -21.20
N ILE A 40 -1.01 -20.22 -20.92
CA ILE A 40 -0.87 -19.69 -19.57
C ILE A 40 -2.17 -19.00 -19.18
N VAL A 41 -2.70 -19.32 -18.00
CA VAL A 41 -3.86 -18.65 -17.42
C VAL A 41 -3.39 -17.56 -16.47
N PHE A 42 -3.83 -16.32 -16.70
CA PHE A 42 -3.60 -15.22 -15.78
C PHE A 42 -4.54 -15.35 -14.58
N GLU A 43 -3.99 -15.26 -13.37
CA GLU A 43 -4.72 -15.15 -12.12
C GLU A 43 -4.31 -13.86 -11.39
N VAL A 44 -5.27 -13.16 -10.78
CA VAL A 44 -4.99 -11.90 -10.05
C VAL A 44 -4.04 -12.13 -8.86
N CYS A 45 -4.19 -13.27 -8.16
CA CYS A 45 -3.32 -13.66 -7.06
C CYS A 45 -3.17 -15.20 -7.02
N SER A 46 -1.93 -15.69 -7.02
CA SER A 46 -1.66 -17.14 -6.95
C SER A 46 -1.90 -17.71 -5.56
N LYS A 47 -2.79 -18.70 -5.45
CA LYS A 47 -3.02 -19.44 -4.21
C LYS A 47 -1.78 -20.24 -3.77
N VAL A 48 -1.07 -20.85 -4.72
CA VAL A 48 0.13 -21.66 -4.48
C VAL A 48 1.25 -20.82 -3.85
N VAL A 49 1.52 -19.63 -4.39
CA VAL A 49 2.55 -18.74 -3.84
C VAL A 49 2.15 -18.24 -2.44
N ARG A 50 0.88 -17.89 -2.24
CA ARG A 50 0.36 -17.48 -0.92
C ARG A 50 0.55 -18.56 0.14
N GLU A 51 0.36 -19.82 -0.22
CA GLU A 51 0.54 -20.96 0.69
C GLU A 51 2.02 -21.22 0.97
N ALA A 52 2.87 -21.12 -0.04
CA ALA A 52 4.32 -21.29 0.13
C ALA A 52 4.95 -20.26 1.07
N LEU A 53 4.42 -19.02 1.11
CA LEU A 53 4.92 -17.92 1.94
C LEU A 53 4.05 -17.65 3.17
N HIS A 54 3.14 -18.57 3.54
CA HIS A 54 2.18 -18.34 4.62
C HIS A 54 2.86 -18.02 5.95
N GLU A 55 3.93 -18.76 6.28
CA GLU A 55 4.68 -18.60 7.53
C GLU A 55 5.47 -17.28 7.62
N ASP A 56 5.67 -16.58 6.50
CA ASP A 56 6.37 -15.29 6.49
C ASP A 56 5.45 -14.12 6.85
N LEU A 57 4.12 -14.31 6.79
CA LEU A 57 3.14 -13.23 6.97
C LEU A 57 3.30 -12.48 8.30
N MET A 58 3.63 -13.19 9.38
CA MET A 58 3.74 -12.61 10.71
C MET A 58 5.16 -12.21 11.11
N LYS A 59 6.14 -12.40 10.23
CA LYS A 59 7.53 -12.03 10.50
C LYS A 59 7.73 -10.53 10.29
N SER A 60 8.24 -9.84 11.29
CA SER A 60 8.45 -8.38 11.20
C SER A 60 9.62 -8.05 10.28
N VAL A 61 9.38 -7.18 9.29
CA VAL A 61 10.42 -6.59 8.42
C VAL A 61 10.78 -5.14 8.81
N LYS A 62 10.30 -4.66 9.98
CA LYS A 62 10.53 -3.29 10.45
C LYS A 62 12.01 -2.88 10.47
N TYR A 63 12.89 -3.82 10.78
CA TYR A 63 14.34 -3.57 10.81
C TYR A 63 14.92 -3.25 9.42
N MET A 64 14.34 -3.80 8.36
CA MET A 64 14.74 -3.48 6.98
C MET A 64 14.34 -2.05 6.63
N VAL A 65 13.13 -1.62 7.01
CA VAL A 65 12.69 -0.24 6.79
C VAL A 65 13.56 0.74 7.59
N LEU A 66 13.89 0.40 8.83
CA LEU A 66 14.83 1.18 9.64
C LEU A 66 16.20 1.31 8.96
N PHE A 67 16.73 0.22 8.42
CA PHE A 67 17.97 0.24 7.64
C PHE A 67 17.87 1.18 6.44
N LEU A 68 16.77 1.13 5.69
CA LEU A 68 16.55 2.03 4.56
C LEU A 68 16.48 3.50 4.98
N VAL A 69 15.70 3.83 6.01
CA VAL A 69 15.57 5.22 6.51
C VAL A 69 16.93 5.80 6.93
N LYS A 70 17.83 4.99 7.48
CA LYS A 70 19.19 5.43 7.86
C LYS A 70 20.09 5.73 6.67
N ASN A 71 19.86 5.08 5.53
CA ASN A 71 20.82 5.07 4.42
C ASN A 71 20.28 5.71 3.13
N THR A 72 18.97 5.90 3.00
CA THR A 72 18.34 6.44 1.79
C THR A 72 17.05 7.19 2.12
N LYS A 73 16.55 7.96 1.16
CA LYS A 73 15.25 8.62 1.25
C LYS A 73 14.14 7.56 1.09
N VAL A 74 13.21 7.54 2.03
CA VAL A 74 12.07 6.63 2.08
C VAL A 74 10.77 7.44 2.05
N LEU A 75 9.90 7.11 1.11
CA LEU A 75 8.51 7.56 1.06
C LEU A 75 7.62 6.42 1.54
N LEU A 76 6.97 6.61 2.67
CA LEU A 76 5.92 5.73 3.18
C LEU A 76 4.59 6.42 2.92
N TYR A 77 3.73 5.84 2.09
CA TYR A 77 2.45 6.45 1.74
C TYR A 77 1.31 5.47 1.91
N GLU A 78 0.14 5.98 2.30
CA GLU A 78 -1.06 5.17 2.50
C GLU A 78 -2.35 5.97 2.27
N GLY A 79 -3.39 5.27 1.84
CA GLY A 79 -4.73 5.84 1.70
C GLY A 79 -5.46 5.89 3.04
N GLN A 80 -6.13 7.00 3.34
CA GLN A 80 -6.81 7.20 4.63
C GLN A 80 -7.92 6.17 4.93
N LEU A 81 -8.45 5.50 3.89
CA LEU A 81 -9.61 4.61 3.98
C LEU A 81 -9.25 3.11 3.97
N ASP A 82 -7.96 2.74 3.89
CA ASP A 82 -7.56 1.33 3.91
C ASP A 82 -7.76 0.74 5.32
N LEU A 83 -8.53 -0.35 5.42
CA LEU A 83 -8.78 -1.05 6.68
C LEU A 83 -7.79 -2.20 6.92
N ARG A 84 -7.21 -2.76 5.85
CA ARG A 84 -6.36 -3.95 5.90
C ARG A 84 -4.96 -3.62 6.40
N VAL A 85 -4.38 -2.54 5.89
CA VAL A 85 -3.03 -2.05 6.24
C VAL A 85 -3.03 -0.53 6.41
N GLY A 86 -3.99 -0.05 7.19
CA GLY A 86 -4.30 1.38 7.27
C GLY A 86 -3.35 2.22 8.11
N LEU A 87 -3.57 3.54 8.00
CA LEU A 87 -2.84 4.64 8.65
C LEU A 87 -2.53 4.39 10.13
N VAL A 88 -3.53 3.96 10.89
CA VAL A 88 -3.38 3.75 12.34
C VAL A 88 -2.35 2.66 12.63
N SER A 89 -2.37 1.57 11.88
CA SER A 89 -1.43 0.46 12.05
C SER A 89 0.00 0.87 11.65
N THR A 90 0.12 1.67 10.58
CA THR A 90 1.39 2.18 10.09
C THR A 90 2.04 3.13 11.09
N GLU A 91 1.31 4.14 11.55
CA GLU A 91 1.80 5.06 12.58
C GLU A 91 2.23 4.33 13.85
N ALA A 92 1.48 3.30 14.26
CA ALA A 92 1.79 2.54 15.47
C ALA A 92 3.15 1.83 15.40
N TRP A 93 3.53 1.25 14.26
CA TRP A 93 4.84 0.60 14.13
C TRP A 93 5.97 1.60 13.84
N VAL A 94 5.69 2.69 13.11
CA VAL A 94 6.64 3.77 12.83
C VAL A 94 7.11 4.42 14.15
N LYS A 95 6.17 4.73 15.05
CA LYS A 95 6.45 5.24 16.41
C LYS A 95 7.35 4.32 17.24
N ARG A 96 7.47 3.04 16.88
CA ARG A 96 8.29 2.02 17.56
C ARG A 96 9.57 1.67 16.80
N MET A 97 9.95 2.43 15.78
CA MET A 97 11.26 2.26 15.15
C MET A 97 12.35 2.79 16.08
N LYS A 98 13.42 2.00 16.24
CA LYS A 98 14.63 2.42 16.99
C LYS A 98 15.51 3.30 16.09
N TRP A 99 14.98 4.44 15.67
CA TRP A 99 15.67 5.42 14.85
C TRP A 99 16.05 6.63 15.69
N GLU A 100 17.31 7.06 15.63
CA GLU A 100 17.86 8.16 16.41
C GLU A 100 17.18 9.53 16.16
N GLU A 101 16.45 9.66 15.05
CA GLU A 101 15.70 10.87 14.70
C GLU A 101 14.18 10.68 14.83
N ILE A 102 13.70 9.60 15.46
CA ILE A 102 12.26 9.29 15.52
C ILE A 102 11.47 10.39 16.22
N ASP A 103 11.95 10.93 17.35
CA ASP A 103 11.22 11.95 18.11
C ASP A 103 11.03 13.22 17.29
N LYS A 104 12.08 13.67 16.60
CA LYS A 104 12.01 14.82 15.69
C LYS A 104 11.11 14.56 14.48
N PHE A 105 11.06 13.32 14.00
CA PHE A 105 10.10 12.95 12.97
C PHE A 105 8.66 13.06 13.49
N LEU A 106 8.38 12.55 14.70
CA LEU A 106 7.05 12.60 15.32
C LEU A 106 6.61 14.03 15.66
N GLU A 107 7.55 14.92 15.99
CA GLU A 107 7.34 16.34 16.25
C GLU A 107 7.24 17.18 14.97
N ALA A 108 7.68 16.66 13.81
CA ALA A 108 7.65 17.41 12.56
C ALA A 108 6.22 17.73 12.12
N ASP A 109 5.98 19.00 11.77
CA ASP A 109 4.67 19.46 11.31
C ASP A 109 4.17 18.67 10.09
N ARG A 110 2.89 18.33 10.12
CA ARG A 110 2.16 17.83 8.95
C ARG A 110 1.81 18.98 8.03
N LYS A 111 2.34 18.95 6.82
CA LYS A 111 2.05 19.95 5.78
C LYS A 111 0.90 19.47 4.91
N VAL A 112 0.00 20.40 4.57
CA VAL A 112 -1.04 20.18 3.57
C VAL A 112 -0.40 19.99 2.20
N TRP A 113 -0.79 18.93 1.50
CA TRP A 113 -0.41 18.65 0.13
C TRP A 113 -1.61 18.84 -0.79
N ARG A 114 -1.41 19.61 -1.86
CA ARG A 114 -2.41 19.89 -2.88
C ARG A 114 -1.94 19.46 -4.26
N VAL A 115 -2.89 19.06 -5.11
CA VAL A 115 -2.70 18.79 -6.53
C VAL A 115 -3.77 19.58 -7.27
N ASN A 116 -3.38 20.47 -8.20
CA ASN A 116 -4.31 21.37 -8.90
C ASN A 116 -5.23 22.16 -7.94
N ASP A 117 -4.65 22.70 -6.87
CA ASP A 117 -5.35 23.41 -5.77
C ASP A 117 -6.33 22.59 -4.92
N GLU A 118 -6.60 21.34 -5.28
CA GLU A 118 -7.41 20.40 -4.48
C GLU A 118 -6.59 19.75 -3.36
N LEU A 119 -7.25 19.47 -2.23
CA LEU A 119 -6.60 18.84 -1.08
C LEU A 119 -6.33 17.36 -1.39
N ALA A 120 -5.06 17.01 -1.63
CA ALA A 120 -4.66 15.64 -1.92
C ALA A 120 -4.26 14.87 -0.65
N GLY A 121 -3.80 15.59 0.38
CA GLY A 121 -3.60 15.02 1.72
C GLY A 121 -2.53 15.71 2.54
N TYR A 122 -1.75 14.92 3.27
CA TYR A 122 -0.82 15.44 4.28
C TYR A 122 0.54 14.77 4.20
N VAL A 123 1.60 15.55 4.42
CA VAL A 123 2.99 15.09 4.41
C VAL A 123 3.65 15.43 5.74
N GLN A 124 4.13 14.42 6.46
CA GLN A 124 5.03 14.54 7.59
C GLN A 124 6.43 14.16 7.15
N LYS A 125 7.43 15.02 7.34
CA LYS A 125 8.77 14.75 6.83
C LYS A 125 9.85 15.18 7.80
N TRP A 126 10.79 14.28 8.04
CA TRP A 126 12.03 14.58 8.74
C TRP A 126 13.19 13.79 8.14
N ARG A 127 14.26 14.48 7.77
CA ARG A 127 15.43 13.92 7.08
C ARG A 127 15.04 12.99 5.93
N ASN A 128 15.31 11.69 6.10
CA ASN A 128 15.15 10.65 5.10
C ASN A 128 13.75 10.05 5.07
N LEU A 129 12.93 10.23 6.11
CA LEU A 129 11.58 9.67 6.14
C LEU A 129 10.55 10.72 5.77
N SER A 130 9.76 10.43 4.74
CA SER A 130 8.53 11.15 4.40
C SER A 130 7.35 10.19 4.56
N HIS A 131 6.39 10.56 5.37
CA HIS A 131 5.14 9.83 5.57
C HIS A 131 3.99 10.64 4.98
N VAL A 132 3.24 10.01 4.07
CA VAL A 132 2.20 10.67 3.29
C VAL A 132 0.87 9.96 3.47
N VAL A 133 -0.13 10.74 3.87
CA VAL A 133 -1.53 10.28 3.90
C VAL A 133 -2.22 10.83 2.68
N VAL A 134 -2.71 9.93 1.83
CA VAL A 134 -3.50 10.26 0.63
C VAL A 134 -4.97 10.25 1.01
N LEU A 135 -5.64 11.36 0.77
CA LEU A 135 -7.09 11.46 0.97
C LEU A 135 -7.82 10.99 -0.27
N ASP A 136 -9.04 10.52 -0.04
CA ASP A 136 -10.01 10.17 -1.05
C ASP A 136 -11.23 11.02 -0.73
N ASP A 137 -11.61 11.90 -1.66
CA ASP A 137 -12.73 12.83 -1.50
C ASP A 137 -14.07 12.09 -1.53
#